data_AF-A0AAV0KZY3-F1
#
_entry.id   AF-A0AAV0KZY3-F1
#
_cell.length_a   1.000
_cell.length_b   1.000
_cell.length_c   1.000
_cell.angle_alpha   90.00
_cell.angle_beta   90.00
_cell.angle_gamma   90.00
#
_symmetry.space_group_name_H-M   'P 1'
#
loop_
_entity.id
_entity.type
_entity.pdbx_description
1 polymer ?
#
loop_
_entity_poly.entity_id
_entity_poly.type
_entity_poly.pdbx_seq_one_letter_code
_entity_poly.pdbx_strand_id
1 'polypeptide(L)'
;NSLGNGNILVWKRKAERYLADSGLPYTIIRAGGLQDKEGGIRELLVGKDDELLQTETRTIARPDVAEVCIQAVQYEESKFKAFDLASKPEGTGTPTTDFKALFSQITTRF
;
A
#
# COMPACT_ATOMS: atom_id res chain seq x y z
N ASN A 1 -10.03 -7.34 19.43
CA ASN A 1 -11.05 -7.46 18.37
C ASN A 1 -11.41 -8.95 18.24
N SER A 2 -12.66 -9.33 18.52
CA SER A 2 -13.13 -10.73 18.56
C SER A 2 -13.80 -11.20 17.27
N LEU A 3 -13.97 -10.32 16.26
CA LEU A 3 -14.52 -10.70 14.97
C LEU A 3 -13.53 -11.59 14.19
N GLY A 4 -13.99 -12.74 13.69
CA GLY A 4 -13.17 -13.67 12.90
C GLY A 4 -12.11 -14.43 13.68
N ASN A 5 -12.30 -14.65 14.99
CA ASN A 5 -11.34 -15.31 15.91
C ASN A 5 -9.95 -14.62 15.96
N GLY A 6 -9.89 -13.31 15.72
CA GLY A 6 -8.62 -12.57 15.67
C GLY A 6 -7.82 -12.79 14.38
N ASN A 7 -8.32 -13.59 13.43
CA ASN A 7 -7.65 -13.90 12.16
C ASN A 7 -7.98 -12.91 11.04
N ILE A 8 -8.21 -11.64 11.36
CA ILE A 8 -8.63 -10.63 10.38
C ILE A 8 -7.65 -10.51 9.20
N LEU A 9 -6.34 -10.59 9.46
CA LEU A 9 -5.31 -10.53 8.42
C LEU A 9 -5.36 -11.76 7.50
N VAL A 10 -5.66 -12.94 8.04
CA VAL A 10 -5.83 -14.16 7.25
C VAL A 10 -7.03 -14.03 6.31
N TRP A 11 -8.15 -13.50 6.80
CA TRP A 11 -9.34 -13.28 5.98
C TRP A 11 -9.14 -12.23 4.90
N LYS A 12 -8.43 -11.14 5.20
CA LYS A 12 -8.03 -10.13 4.21
C LYS A 12 -7.15 -10.76 3.12
N ARG A 13 -6.11 -11.50 3.49
CA ARG A 13 -5.21 -12.17 2.53
C ARG A 13 -5.95 -13.20 1.66
N LYS A 14 -6.95 -13.91 2.21
CA LYS A 14 -7.82 -14.81 1.44
C LYS A 14 -8.66 -14.05 0.41
N ALA A 15 -9.22 -12.89 0.78
CA ALA A 15 -9.98 -12.05 -0.15
C ALA A 15 -9.09 -11.42 -1.23
N GLU A 16 -7.87 -10.99 -0.86
CA GLU A 16 -6.86 -10.53 -1.81
C GLU A 16 -6.54 -11.62 -2.84
N ARG A 17 -6.34 -12.87 -2.39
CA ARG A 17 -6.06 -14.00 -3.29
C ARG A 17 -7.21 -14.21 -4.26
N TYR A 18 -8.44 -14.20 -3.75
CA TYR A 18 -9.64 -14.33 -4.57
C TYR A 18 -9.73 -13.21 -5.64
N LEU A 19 -9.43 -11.97 -5.27
CA LEU A 19 -9.37 -10.86 -6.23
C LEU A 19 -8.28 -11.08 -7.28
N ALA A 20 -7.08 -11.51 -6.87
CA ALA A 20 -5.97 -11.75 -7.77
C ALA A 20 -6.23 -12.89 -8.77
N ASP A 21 -6.96 -13.92 -8.34
CA ASP A 21 -7.32 -15.07 -9.16
C ASP A 21 -8.57 -14.82 -10.03
N SER A 22 -9.27 -13.68 -9.86
CA SER A 22 -10.53 -13.37 -10.55
C SER A 22 -10.40 -13.08 -12.05
N GLY A 23 -9.18 -12.81 -12.53
CA GLY A 23 -8.91 -12.37 -13.90
C GLY A 23 -9.21 -10.88 -14.18
N LEU A 24 -9.77 -10.15 -13.21
CA LEU A 24 -9.98 -8.70 -13.31
C LEU A 24 -8.67 -7.94 -13.01
N PRO A 25 -8.39 -6.80 -13.68
CA PRO A 25 -7.33 -5.90 -13.26
C PRO A 25 -7.55 -5.43 -11.82
N TYR A 26 -6.51 -5.54 -10.98
CA TYR A 26 -6.57 -5.17 -9.57
C TYR A 26 -5.34 -4.39 -9.12
N THR A 27 -5.49 -3.70 -8.00
CA THR A 27 -4.38 -3.13 -7.22
C THR A 27 -4.67 -3.43 -5.75
N ILE A 28 -3.77 -4.16 -5.09
CA ILE A 28 -3.87 -4.49 -3.67
C ILE A 28 -2.85 -3.64 -2.89
N ILE A 29 -3.34 -2.77 -2.02
CA ILE A 29 -2.54 -1.87 -1.19
C ILE A 29 -2.59 -2.37 0.26
N ARG A 30 -1.48 -2.93 0.74
CA ARG A 30 -1.32 -3.40 2.12
C ARG A 30 -0.71 -2.29 2.96
N ALA A 31 -1.56 -1.39 3.42
CA ALA A 31 -1.12 -0.24 4.21
C ALA A 31 -0.55 -0.68 5.57
N GLY A 32 0.54 -0.02 5.98
CA GLY A 32 1.07 -0.12 7.33
C GLY A 32 0.13 0.48 8.39
N GLY A 33 0.65 0.70 9.59
CA GLY A 33 -0.10 1.31 10.69
C GLY A 33 -0.64 2.70 10.33
N LEU A 34 -1.96 2.82 10.29
CA LEU A 34 -2.64 4.03 9.81
C LEU A 34 -2.59 5.14 10.86
N GLN A 35 -2.25 6.35 10.43
CA GLN A 35 -2.13 7.55 11.27
C GLN A 35 -3.10 8.65 10.82
N ASP A 36 -3.67 9.38 11.78
CA ASP A 36 -4.47 10.58 11.54
C ASP A 36 -3.54 11.81 11.48
N LYS A 37 -2.88 11.98 10.33
CA LYS A 37 -1.96 13.08 10.03
C LYS A 37 -2.23 13.63 8.62
N GLU A 38 -1.70 14.81 8.33
CA GLU A 38 -1.73 15.39 6.98
C GLU A 38 -0.99 14.50 5.99
N GLY A 39 -1.50 14.36 4.76
CA GLY A 39 -0.84 13.64 3.66
C GLY A 39 -0.20 14.58 2.63
N GLY A 40 0.44 14.01 1.63
CA GLY A 40 1.11 14.74 0.54
C GLY A 40 2.43 15.40 0.94
N ILE A 41 2.91 15.15 2.17
CA ILE A 41 4.12 15.79 2.73
C ILE A 41 5.20 14.77 3.11
N ARG A 42 5.03 13.51 2.74
CA ARG A 42 5.97 12.42 3.05
C ARG A 42 6.41 11.69 1.80
N GLU A 43 7.61 11.15 1.86
CA GLU A 43 8.09 10.16 0.89
C GLU A 43 7.38 8.83 1.17
N LEU A 44 6.66 8.33 0.16
CA LEU A 44 5.98 7.05 0.20
C LEU A 44 6.96 5.93 -0.13
N LEU A 45 6.84 4.83 0.61
CA LEU A 45 7.64 3.63 0.46
C LEU A 45 6.73 2.48 0.06
N VAL A 46 7.15 1.75 -0.98
CA VAL A 46 6.51 0.50 -1.37
C VAL A 46 7.42 -0.66 -0.98
N GLY A 47 6.82 -1.73 -0.49
CA GLY A 47 7.52 -2.95 -0.10
C GLY A 47 6.80 -4.20 -0.60
N LYS A 48 7.43 -5.33 -0.31
CA LYS A 48 6.92 -6.66 -0.64
C LYS A 48 7.01 -7.55 0.60
N ASP A 49 6.09 -8.50 0.72
CA ASP A 49 6.14 -9.61 1.70
C ASP A 49 6.50 -9.17 3.13
N ASP A 50 5.88 -8.08 3.60
CA ASP A 50 6.05 -7.52 4.94
C ASP A 50 7.47 -7.02 5.25
N GLU A 51 8.33 -6.80 4.25
CA GLU A 51 9.70 -6.27 4.42
C GLU A 51 9.71 -4.95 5.20
N LEU A 52 8.69 -4.10 5.02
CA LEU A 52 8.55 -2.83 5.73
C LEU A 52 8.34 -3.02 7.24
N LEU A 53 7.83 -4.17 7.70
CA LEU A 53 7.69 -4.45 9.14
C LEU A 53 9.04 -4.63 9.85
N GLN A 54 10.10 -4.95 9.10
CA GLN A 54 11.47 -5.05 9.61
C GLN A 54 12.17 -3.69 9.71
N THR A 55 11.53 -2.63 9.20
CA THR A 55 12.05 -1.27 9.21
C THR A 55 11.39 -0.44 10.32
N GLU A 56 11.95 0.73 10.61
CA GLU A 56 11.29 1.72 11.49
C GLU A 56 10.09 2.38 10.79
N THR A 57 10.02 2.31 9.46
CA THR A 57 8.98 2.92 8.61
C THR A 57 7.84 1.94 8.32
N ARG A 58 6.97 1.77 9.31
CA ARG A 58 5.83 0.82 9.25
C ARG A 58 4.46 1.49 9.31
N THR A 59 4.39 2.80 9.11
CA THR A 59 3.16 3.60 9.26
C THR A 59 2.93 4.51 8.09
N ILE A 60 1.66 4.89 7.88
CA ILE A 60 1.26 5.80 6.81
C ILE A 60 0.07 6.66 7.25
N ALA A 61 0.00 7.89 6.75
CA ALA A 61 -1.15 8.76 6.99
C ALA A 61 -2.34 8.31 6.14
N ARG A 62 -3.55 8.37 6.70
CA ARG A 62 -4.78 8.00 5.94
C ARG A 62 -4.94 8.76 4.63
N PRO A 63 -4.65 10.07 4.54
CA PRO A 63 -4.77 10.78 3.27
C PRO A 63 -3.78 10.28 2.22
N ASP A 64 -2.58 9.82 2.61
CA ASP A 64 -1.61 9.24 1.66
C ASP A 64 -2.11 7.91 1.07
N VAL A 65 -2.78 7.08 1.88
CA VAL A 65 -3.44 5.86 1.37
C VAL A 65 -4.56 6.22 0.39
N ALA A 66 -5.37 7.23 0.71
CA ALA A 66 -6.42 7.71 -0.17
C ALA A 66 -5.84 8.24 -1.49
N GLU A 67 -4.76 9.00 -1.45
CA GLU A 67 -4.07 9.50 -2.63
C GLU A 67 -3.56 8.35 -3.51
N VAL A 68 -2.91 7.33 -2.94
CA VAL A 68 -2.45 6.16 -3.70
C VAL A 68 -3.62 5.41 -4.34
N CYS A 69 -4.77 5.30 -3.68
CA CYS A 69 -5.98 4.73 -4.29
C CYS A 69 -6.45 5.53 -5.52
N ILE A 70 -6.46 6.86 -5.44
CA ILE A 70 -6.85 7.73 -6.56
C ILE A 70 -5.85 7.63 -7.71
N GLN A 71 -4.55 7.65 -7.39
CA GLN A 71 -3.49 7.56 -8.39
C GLN A 71 -3.47 6.18 -9.06
N ALA A 72 -3.75 5.09 -8.34
CA ALA A 72 -3.81 3.76 -8.92
C ALA A 72 -4.83 3.63 -10.07
N VAL A 73 -5.94 4.37 -10.03
CA VAL A 73 -6.93 4.36 -11.12
C VAL A 73 -6.39 5.03 -12.40
N GLN A 74 -5.41 5.92 -12.28
CA GLN A 74 -4.91 6.75 -13.38
C GLN A 74 -3.73 6.12 -14.14
N TYR A 75 -3.02 5.16 -13.55
CA TYR A 75 -1.81 4.56 -14.13
C TYR A 75 -1.99 3.08 -14.44
N GLU A 76 -1.65 2.67 -15.66
CA GLU A 76 -1.66 1.26 -16.07
C GLU A 76 -0.64 0.43 -15.28
N GLU A 77 0.45 1.06 -14.84
CA GLU A 77 1.51 0.45 -14.03
C GLU A 77 1.00 -0.06 -12.67
N SER A 78 -0.16 0.41 -12.19
CA SER A 78 -0.78 -0.05 -10.95
C SER A 78 -1.56 -1.37 -11.12
N LYS A 79 -1.87 -1.77 -12.36
CA LYS A 79 -2.71 -2.94 -12.65
C LYS A 79 -1.96 -4.24 -12.41
N PHE A 80 -2.69 -5.19 -11.83
CA PHE A 80 -2.18 -6.51 -11.43
C PHE A 80 -1.00 -6.39 -10.45
N LYS A 81 -1.08 -5.43 -9.52
CA LYS A 81 -0.04 -5.19 -8.51
C LYS A 81 -0.55 -5.46 -7.12
N ALA A 82 0.33 -6.01 -6.28
CA ALA A 82 0.15 -6.08 -4.84
C ALA A 82 1.43 -5.63 -4.15
N PHE A 83 1.30 -4.72 -3.19
CA PHE A 83 2.44 -4.12 -2.49
C PHE A 83 2.06 -3.63 -1.10
N ASP A 84 3.06 -3.59 -0.23
CA ASP A 84 2.98 -2.96 1.07
C ASP A 84 3.25 -1.47 0.94
N LEU A 85 2.57 -0.65 1.74
CA LEU A 85 2.66 0.80 1.64
C LEU A 85 2.93 1.42 3.02
N ALA A 86 4.01 2.17 3.12
CA ALA A 86 4.37 2.99 4.28
C ALA A 86 4.88 4.36 3.84
N SER A 87 5.30 5.18 4.80
CA SER A 87 5.93 6.47 4.53
C SER A 87 7.11 6.70 5.48
N LYS A 88 8.11 7.44 5.01
CA LYS A 88 9.14 8.00 5.88
C LYS A 88 8.53 9.04 6.82
N PRO A 89 9.16 9.34 7.98
CA PRO A 89 8.77 10.49 8.78
C PRO A 89 8.77 11.78 7.96
N GLU A 90 7.86 12.68 8.31
CA GLU A 90 7.81 14.01 7.71
C GLU A 90 9.14 14.74 7.84
N GLY A 91 9.56 15.45 6.78
CA GLY A 91 10.82 16.20 6.76
C GLY A 91 12.09 15.36 6.55
N THR A 92 11.98 14.02 6.49
CA THR A 92 13.16 13.13 6.29
C THR A 92 13.36 12.65 4.86
N GLY A 93 12.39 12.91 3.98
CA GLY A 93 12.40 12.52 2.58
C GLY A 93 11.67 13.54 1.71
N THR A 94 11.71 13.34 0.39
CA THR A 94 11.00 14.21 -0.56
C THR A 94 9.57 13.71 -0.73
N PRO A 95 8.55 14.58 -0.61
CA PRO A 95 7.16 14.17 -0.85
C PRO A 95 6.98 13.51 -2.21
N THR A 96 6.34 12.34 -2.21
CA THR A 96 6.10 11.60 -3.46
C THR A 96 5.08 12.34 -4.32
N THR A 97 5.49 12.67 -5.53
CA THR A 97 4.64 13.33 -6.54
C THR A 97 4.63 12.58 -7.86
N ASP A 98 5.68 11.82 -8.17
CA ASP A 98 5.75 10.94 -9.35
C ASP A 98 5.23 9.54 -9.03
N PHE A 99 3.90 9.38 -9.13
CA PHE A 99 3.24 8.09 -8.90
C PHE A 99 3.48 7.08 -10.03
N LYS A 100 3.81 7.54 -11.24
CA LYS A 100 4.18 6.64 -12.33
C LYS A 100 5.47 5.91 -12.00
N ALA A 101 6.49 6.63 -11.54
CA ALA A 101 7.73 6.04 -11.06
C ALA A 101 7.48 5.12 -9.85
N LEU A 102 6.64 5.58 -8.90
CA LEU A 102 6.28 4.78 -7.72
C LEU A 102 5.65 3.43 -8.10
N PHE A 103 4.74 3.39 -9.06
CA PHE A 103 4.10 2.13 -9.50
C PHE A 103 5.02 1.28 -10.39
N SER A 104 5.87 1.90 -11.20
CA SER A 104 6.77 1.20 -12.12
C SER A 104 7.78 0.29 -11.42
N GLN A 105 8.17 0.62 -10.18
CA GLN A 105 9.10 -0.22 -9.40
C GLN A 105 8.45 -1.50 -8.85
N ILE A 106 7.10 -1.58 -8.82
CA ILE A 106 6.38 -2.72 -8.27
C ILE A 106 6.28 -3.80 -9.34
N THR A 107 6.89 -4.96 -9.10
CA THR A 107 6.84 -6.12 -10.02
C THR A 107 5.96 -7.25 -9.51
N THR A 108 5.59 -7.24 -8.24
CA THR A 108 4.76 -8.24 -7.58
C THR A 108 3.31 -8.17 -8.01
N ARG A 109 2.74 -9.35 -8.25
CA ARG A 109 1.32 -9.52 -8.52
C ARG A 109 0.52 -9.91 -7.27
N PHE A 110 1.16 -10.57 -6.30
CA PHE A 110 0.53 -10.94 -5.02
C PHE A 110 1.57 -10.98 -3.91
#